data_AF-A0A2P5Y0X0-F1
#
_entry.id   AF-A0A2P5Y0X0-F1
#
_cell.length_a   1.000
_cell.length_b   1.000
_cell.length_c   1.000
_cell.angle_alpha   90.00
_cell.angle_beta   90.00
_cell.angle_gamma   90.00
#
_symmetry.space_group_name_H-M   'P 1'
#
loop_
_entity.id
_entity.type
_entity.pdbx_description
1 polymer ?
#
loop_
_entity_poly.entity_id
_entity_poly.type
_entity_poly.pdbx_seq_one_letter_code
_entity_poly.pdbx_strand_id
1 'polypeptide(L)'
;MATMESLIGLVNKIQRACTVLGDHGGQGMSLWEALPSVSVVGGQSSGKSSVLESIVGRDFLPRGSGIVTRRPLVLQLHKTQSGAEYAEFLHAPKRRFTDFV
;
A
#
# COMPACT_ATOMS: atom_id res chain seq x y z
N MET A 1 11.01 23.14 13.06
CA MET A 1 11.17 21.68 13.24
C MET A 1 10.24 20.98 12.26
N ALA A 2 10.77 20.25 11.29
CA ALA A 2 9.93 19.44 10.41
C ALA A 2 9.34 18.31 11.25
N THR A 3 8.03 18.34 11.50
CA THR A 3 7.32 17.28 12.21
C THR A 3 7.15 16.07 11.29
N MET A 4 7.07 14.86 11.87
CA MET A 4 6.84 13.60 11.15
C MET A 4 5.67 13.70 10.16
N GLU A 5 4.65 14.49 10.49
CA GLU A 5 3.48 14.76 9.66
C GLU A 5 3.83 15.47 8.34
N SER A 6 4.76 16.42 8.37
CA SER A 6 5.25 17.12 7.17
C SER A 6 6.00 16.16 6.24
N LEU A 7 6.82 15.28 6.81
CA LEU A 7 7.55 14.25 6.06
C LEU A 7 6.59 13.25 5.42
N ILE A 8 5.60 12.76 6.18
CA ILE A 8 4.55 11.86 5.66
C ILE A 8 3.80 12.54 4.51
N GLY A 9 3.44 13.82 4.67
CA GLY A 9 2.76 14.59 3.62
C GLY A 9 3.58 14.74 2.35
N LEU A 10 4.89 15.02 2.46
CA LEU A 10 5.80 15.14 1.33
C LEU A 10 6.00 13.80 0.62
N VAL A 11 6.29 12.74 1.40
CA VAL A 11 6.45 11.36 0.90
C VAL A 11 5.21 10.97 0.12
N ASN A 12 4.01 11.12 0.68
CA ASN A 12 2.74 10.76 0.02
C ASN A 12 2.54 11.44 -1.34
N LYS A 13 2.91 12.73 -1.46
CA LYS A 13 2.81 13.46 -2.75
C LYS A 13 3.74 12.89 -3.79
N ILE A 14 4.98 12.59 -3.39
CA ILE A 14 6.00 11.98 -4.26
C ILE A 14 5.53 10.60 -4.71
N GLN A 15 5.09 9.74 -3.79
CA GLN A 15 4.65 8.39 -4.15
C GLN A 15 3.51 8.42 -5.17
N ARG A 16 2.52 9.32 -4.99
CA ARG A 16 1.39 9.47 -5.92
C ARG A 16 1.85 9.87 -7.32
N ALA A 17 2.76 10.83 -7.43
CA ALA A 17 3.31 11.25 -8.71
C ALA A 17 4.02 10.08 -9.41
N CYS A 18 4.80 9.29 -8.66
CA CYS A 18 5.52 8.13 -9.20
C CYS A 18 4.60 6.99 -9.64
N THR A 19 3.55 6.69 -8.87
CA THR A 19 2.55 5.67 -9.25
C THR A 19 1.80 6.06 -10.53
N VAL A 20 1.50 7.35 -10.71
CA VAL A 20 0.80 7.85 -11.92
C VAL A 20 1.72 7.88 -13.14
N LEU A 21 2.99 8.24 -12.95
CA LEU A 21 3.96 8.34 -14.04
C LEU A 21 4.41 6.96 -14.56
N GLY A 22 4.26 5.90 -13.76
CA GLY A 22 4.69 4.56 -14.11
C GLY A 22 6.21 4.48 -14.23
N ASP A 23 6.76 3.29 -14.00
CA ASP A 23 8.21 3.03 -14.10
C ASP A 23 8.62 2.92 -15.58
N HIS A 24 8.36 3.96 -16.36
CA HIS A 24 8.69 4.03 -17.79
C HIS A 24 10.18 4.33 -17.97
N GLY A 25 10.98 3.30 -17.72
CA GLY A 25 12.28 3.07 -18.36
C GLY A 25 13.32 4.17 -18.22
N GLY A 26 14.05 4.17 -17.11
CA GLY A 26 15.34 4.85 -17.01
C GLY A 26 16.25 4.09 -16.05
N GLN A 27 17.52 3.87 -16.40
CA GLN A 27 18.52 3.13 -15.63
C GLN A 27 18.92 3.85 -14.32
N GLY A 28 17.97 4.09 -13.42
CA GLY A 28 18.19 4.70 -12.12
C GLY A 28 17.23 4.13 -11.09
N MET A 29 17.59 4.29 -9.81
CA MET A 29 16.71 3.94 -8.69
C MET A 29 15.36 4.59 -8.92
N SER A 30 14.35 3.77 -9.10
CA SER A 30 12.97 4.21 -9.20
C SER A 30 12.63 5.00 -7.92
N LEU A 31 11.83 6.06 -8.03
CA LEU A 31 11.48 6.84 -6.84
C LEU A 31 10.73 6.01 -5.78
N TRP A 32 10.13 4.88 -6.16
CA TRP A 32 9.53 3.94 -5.21
C TRP A 32 10.58 3.28 -4.30
N GLU A 33 11.79 3.02 -4.80
CA GLU A 33 12.92 2.50 -4.00
C GLU A 33 13.49 3.55 -3.05
N ALA A 34 13.31 4.84 -3.34
CA ALA A 34 13.81 5.94 -2.51
C ALA A 34 12.89 6.28 -1.32
N LEU A 35 11.68 5.73 -1.28
CA LEU A 35 10.69 6.01 -0.24
C LEU A 35 10.74 4.94 0.84
N PRO A 36 10.70 5.31 2.14
CA PRO A 36 10.61 4.34 3.22
C PRO A 36 9.39 3.44 3.04
N SER A 37 9.61 2.13 2.92
CA SER A 37 8.57 1.13 2.78
C SER A 37 8.68 0.08 3.88
N VAL A 38 7.54 -0.47 4.27
CA VAL A 38 7.48 -1.61 5.21
C VAL A 38 7.16 -2.85 4.40
N SER A 39 8.04 -3.83 4.45
CA SER A 39 7.86 -5.12 3.81
C SER A 39 7.69 -6.21 4.85
N VAL A 40 6.69 -7.08 4.66
CA VAL A 40 6.43 -8.22 5.55
C VAL A 40 6.96 -9.49 4.90
N VAL A 41 7.95 -10.10 5.54
CA VAL A 41 8.62 -11.32 5.08
C VAL A 41 8.49 -12.42 6.12
N GLY A 42 8.42 -13.68 5.69
CA GLY A 42 8.31 -14.82 6.60
C GLY A 42 7.77 -16.08 5.94
N GLY A 43 7.91 -17.21 6.64
CA GLY A 43 7.45 -18.53 6.19
C GLY A 43 5.94 -18.61 5.92
N GLN A 44 5.49 -19.65 5.24
CA GLN A 44 4.07 -19.90 5.07
C GLN A 44 3.35 -19.97 6.43
N SER A 45 2.15 -19.42 6.53
CA SER A 45 1.34 -19.43 7.76
C SER A 45 1.93 -18.68 8.97
N SER A 46 3.01 -17.91 8.81
CA SER A 46 3.61 -17.12 9.90
C SER A 46 2.83 -15.84 10.28
N GLY A 47 1.56 -15.70 9.86
CA GLY A 47 0.73 -14.53 10.19
C GLY A 47 1.03 -13.25 9.39
N LYS A 48 1.73 -13.32 8.25
CA LYS A 48 2.08 -12.13 7.43
C LYS A 48 0.88 -11.24 7.07
N SER A 49 -0.20 -11.85 6.58
CA SER A 49 -1.42 -11.12 6.24
C SER A 49 -2.05 -10.49 7.49
N SER A 50 -2.09 -11.23 8.60
CA SER A 50 -2.64 -10.73 9.87
C SER A 50 -1.86 -9.55 10.44
N VAL A 51 -0.53 -9.53 10.30
CA VAL A 51 0.29 -8.37 10.68
C VAL A 51 -0.04 -7.15 9.82
N LEU A 52 -0.17 -7.32 8.50
CA LEU A 52 -0.58 -6.24 7.61
C LEU A 52 -1.97 -5.70 7.96
N GLU A 53 -2.95 -6.59 8.16
CA GLU A 53 -4.32 -6.24 8.56
C GLU A 53 -4.35 -5.50 9.91
N SER A 54 -3.50 -5.92 10.86
CA SER A 54 -3.40 -5.27 12.18
C SER A 54 -2.82 -3.85 12.10
N ILE A 55 -1.87 -3.60 11.18
CA ILE A 55 -1.33 -2.26 10.93
C ILE A 55 -2.38 -1.37 10.27
N VAL A 56 -3.17 -1.92 9.36
CA VAL A 56 -4.23 -1.20 8.63
C VAL A 56 -5.46 -0.97 9.51
N GLY A 57 -5.75 -1.88 10.45
CA GLY A 57 -6.94 -1.86 11.28
C GLY A 57 -8.19 -2.42 10.59
N ARG A 58 -8.03 -3.15 9.47
CA ARG A 58 -9.11 -3.82 8.73
C ARG A 58 -8.70 -5.18 8.24
N ASP A 59 -9.67 -6.09 8.19
CA ASP A 59 -9.58 -7.33 7.41
C ASP A 59 -9.91 -7.01 5.94
N PHE A 60 -9.00 -7.37 5.04
CA PHE A 60 -9.16 -7.15 3.59
C PHE A 60 -8.30 -8.08 2.73
N LEU A 61 -7.41 -8.85 3.36
CA LEU A 61 -6.60 -9.82 2.66
C LEU A 61 -7.32 -11.16 2.63
N PRO A 62 -7.20 -11.91 1.52
CA PRO A 62 -7.82 -13.22 1.43
C PRO A 62 -7.31 -14.12 2.56
N ARG A 63 -8.17 -15.03 3.02
CA ARG A 63 -7.85 -16.10 3.96
C ARG A 63 -8.15 -17.45 3.32
N GLY A 64 -7.37 -18.47 3.65
CA GLY A 64 -7.57 -19.81 3.09
C GLY A 64 -6.43 -20.77 3.44
N SER A 65 -6.64 -22.05 3.12
CA SER A 65 -5.62 -23.08 3.25
C SER A 65 -4.59 -23.00 2.13
N GLY A 66 -3.31 -23.29 2.44
CA GLY A 66 -2.22 -23.29 1.45
C GLY A 66 -1.55 -21.92 1.28
N ILE A 67 -1.02 -21.65 0.08
CA ILE A 67 -0.36 -20.37 -0.22
C ILE A 67 -1.43 -19.36 -0.65
N VAL A 68 -1.64 -18.35 0.21
CA VAL A 68 -2.69 -17.36 0.03
C VAL A 68 -2.20 -16.17 -0.80
N THR A 69 -1.10 -15.54 -0.38
CA THR A 69 -0.49 -14.41 -1.10
C THR A 69 0.40 -14.93 -2.24
N ARG A 70 -0.17 -15.02 -3.44
CA ARG A 70 0.52 -15.55 -4.64
C ARG A 70 1.11 -14.47 -5.56
N ARG A 71 0.85 -13.19 -5.27
CA ARG A 71 1.41 -12.04 -5.98
C ARG A 71 1.90 -11.01 -4.97
N PRO A 72 3.00 -10.28 -5.25
CA PRO A 72 3.37 -9.13 -4.46
C PRO A 72 2.19 -8.14 -4.39
N LEU A 73 1.90 -7.67 -3.19
CA LEU A 73 0.88 -6.65 -2.96
C LEU A 73 1.58 -5.40 -2.45
N VAL A 74 1.44 -4.31 -3.20
CA VAL A 74 1.87 -2.98 -2.77
C VAL A 74 0.65 -2.28 -2.20
N LEU A 75 0.66 -2.03 -0.89
CA LEU A 75 -0.40 -1.32 -0.19
C LEU A 75 0.05 0.11 0.08
N GLN A 76 -0.76 1.07 -0.35
CA GLN A 76 -0.55 2.49 -0.05
C GLN A 76 -1.68 3.00 0.82
N LEU A 77 -1.36 3.46 2.03
CA LEU A 77 -2.32 4.05 2.96
C LEU A 77 -2.37 5.56 2.79
N HIS A 78 -3.57 6.10 2.58
CA HIS A 78 -3.78 7.52 2.37
C HIS A 78 -4.63 8.08 3.50
N LYS A 79 -4.05 8.97 4.31
CA LYS A 79 -4.80 9.68 5.34
C LYS A 79 -5.73 10.70 4.69
N THR A 80 -7.04 10.50 4.81
CA THR A 80 -8.07 11.45 4.37
C THR A 80 -8.57 12.27 5.56
N GLN A 81 -8.82 13.56 5.38
CA GLN A 81 -9.26 14.46 6.47
C GLN A 81 -10.75 14.31 6.82
N SER A 82 -11.55 13.82 5.87
CA SER A 82 -13.00 13.67 5.97
C SER A 82 -13.46 12.78 4.82
N GLY A 83 -14.27 11.76 5.10
CA GLY A 83 -14.82 10.87 4.08
C GLY A 83 -15.06 9.44 4.56
N ALA A 84 -15.95 8.74 3.86
CA ALA A 84 -16.10 7.29 4.02
C ALA A 84 -14.81 6.59 3.57
N GLU A 85 -14.44 5.53 4.26
CA GLU A 85 -13.27 4.72 3.91
C GLU A 85 -13.51 3.98 2.60
N TYR A 86 -12.52 3.99 1.73
CA TYR A 86 -12.57 3.31 0.44
C TYR A 86 -11.19 2.86 -0.01
N ALA A 87 -11.15 1.87 -0.90
CA ALA A 87 -9.97 1.47 -1.65
C ALA A 87 -10.18 1.67 -3.15
N GLU A 88 -9.09 1.89 -3.88
CA GLU A 88 -9.04 1.91 -5.35
C GLU A 88 -7.88 1.03 -5.80
N PHE A 89 -8.06 0.32 -6.91
CA PHE A 89 -6.98 -0.49 -7.49
C PHE A 89 -6.48 0.16 -8.77
N LEU A 90 -5.17 0.17 -8.97
CA LEU A 90 -4.55 0.76 -10.16
C LEU A 90 -5.07 0.14 -11.47
N HIS A 91 -5.35 -1.17 -11.47
CA HIS A 91 -5.89 -1.90 -12.62
C HIS A 91 -7.40 -1.69 -12.84
N ALA A 92 -8.11 -1.05 -11.89
CA ALA A 92 -9.53 -0.75 -11.96
C ALA A 92 -9.76 0.73 -11.60
N PRO A 93 -9.25 1.66 -12.44
CA PRO A 93 -9.28 3.08 -12.13
C PRO A 93 -10.73 3.60 -12.00
N LYS A 94 -10.94 4.59 -11.14
CA LYS A 94 -12.24 5.23 -10.84
C LYS A 94 -13.28 4.31 -10.18
N ARG A 95 -12.94 3.07 -9.86
CA ARG A 95 -13.79 2.18 -9.07
C ARG A 95 -13.39 2.23 -7.60
N ARG A 96 -14.32 2.68 -6.76
CA ARG A 96 -14.17 2.68 -5.30
C ARG A 96 -14.78 1.44 -4.69
N PHE A 97 -14.02 0.80 -3.82
CA PHE A 97 -14.44 -0.35 -3.03
C PHE A 97 -14.66 0.15 -1.60
N THR A 98 -15.89 0.04 -1.12
CA THR A 98 -16.29 0.39 0.25
C THR A 98 -16.58 -0.84 1.10
N ASP A 99 -16.79 -1.98 0.45
CA ASP A 99 -16.86 -3.30 1.06
C ASP A 99 -15.48 -3.96 0.93
N PHE A 100 -14.96 -4.46 2.05
CA PHE A 100 -13.61 -4.98 2.19
C PHE A 100 -13.57 -6.50 2.42
N VAL A 101 -14.73 -7.15 2.51
CA VAL A 101 -14.88 -8.60 2.76
C VAL A 101 -15.33 -9.35 1.50
#